data_AF-A0A937TMD0-F1
#
_entry.id   AF-A0A937TMD0-F1
#
_cell.length_a   1.000
_cell.length_b   1.000
_cell.length_c   1.000
_cell.angle_alpha   90.00
_cell.angle_beta   90.00
_cell.angle_gamma   90.00
#
_symmetry.space_group_name_H-M   'P 1'
#
loop_
_entity.id
_entity.type
_entity.pdbx_description
1 polymer ?
#
loop_
_entity_poly.entity_id
_entity_poly.type
_entity_poly.pdbx_seq_one_letter_code
_entity_poly.pdbx_strand_id
1 'polypeptide(L)'
;MEKKVKKSRLAGIPAWALSLMTLVALIILLSILEDPKNPGYSTIQIIGYTFGVILITVACFIICRTHPKSVWYTPVICNAVGIMAIIMYVFTDLSTLSELIHWVSSCVISVIGAVIGAKIGRRTNNQLK
;
A
#
# COMPACT_ATOMS: atom_id res chain seq x y z
N MET A 1 -36.42 -6.54 7.50
CA MET A 1 -35.99 -5.66 6.39
C MET A 1 -34.54 -6.04 6.06
N GLU A 2 -34.32 -6.90 5.05
CA GLU A 2 -32.97 -7.29 4.63
C GLU A 2 -32.22 -6.06 4.11
N LYS A 3 -31.13 -5.67 4.79
CA LYS A 3 -30.22 -4.65 4.26
C LYS A 3 -29.48 -5.26 3.06
N LYS A 4 -29.93 -4.96 1.84
CA LYS A 4 -29.17 -5.24 0.62
C LYS A 4 -27.81 -4.56 0.72
N VAL A 5 -26.77 -5.32 1.06
CA VAL A 5 -25.39 -4.83 1.08
C VAL A 5 -25.04 -4.46 -0.37
N LYS A 6 -24.88 -3.16 -0.65
CA LYS A 6 -24.41 -2.69 -1.97
C LYS A 6 -23.06 -3.32 -2.25
N LYS A 7 -23.01 -4.20 -3.25
CA LYS A 7 -21.77 -4.84 -3.72
C LYS A 7 -20.81 -3.74 -4.16
N SER A 8 -19.63 -3.65 -3.53
CA SER A 8 -18.63 -2.65 -3.89
C SER A 8 -18.26 -2.80 -5.38
N ARG A 9 -18.17 -1.68 -6.13
CA ARG A 9 -17.73 -1.72 -7.54
C ARG A 9 -16.34 -2.34 -7.70
N LEU A 10 -15.50 -2.20 -6.66
CA LEU A 10 -14.17 -2.79 -6.58
C LEU A 10 -14.20 -4.33 -6.56
N ALA A 11 -15.30 -4.96 -6.13
CA ALA A 11 -15.41 -6.41 -6.06
C ALA A 11 -15.43 -7.10 -7.45
N GLY A 12 -15.65 -6.34 -8.53
CA GLY A 12 -15.56 -6.84 -9.90
C GLY A 12 -14.13 -6.86 -10.46
N ILE A 13 -13.18 -6.17 -9.82
CA ILE A 13 -11.78 -6.10 -10.26
C ILE A 13 -10.97 -7.08 -9.42
N PRO A 14 -10.10 -7.91 -10.01
CA PRO A 14 -9.30 -8.83 -9.21
C PRO A 14 -8.29 -8.08 -8.32
N ALA A 15 -8.06 -8.58 -7.11
CA ALA A 15 -7.22 -7.92 -6.11
C ALA A 15 -5.77 -7.67 -6.57
N TRP A 16 -5.20 -8.56 -7.40
CA TRP A 16 -3.85 -8.36 -7.95
C TRP A 16 -3.81 -7.12 -8.86
N ALA A 17 -4.85 -6.88 -9.67
CA ALA A 17 -4.92 -5.72 -10.55
C ALA A 17 -5.07 -4.43 -9.75
N LEU A 18 -5.92 -4.44 -8.70
CA LEU A 18 -6.01 -3.29 -7.78
C LEU A 18 -4.68 -2.99 -7.08
N SER A 19 -3.94 -4.04 -6.68
CA SER A 19 -2.63 -3.88 -6.04
C SER A 19 -1.60 -3.28 -7.01
N LEU A 20 -1.60 -3.71 -8.28
CA LEU A 20 -0.76 -3.11 -9.32
C LEU A 20 -1.17 -1.66 -9.63
N MET A 21 -2.46 -1.35 -9.66
CA MET A 21 -2.91 0.04 -9.83
C MET A 21 -2.44 0.93 -8.68
N THR A 22 -2.46 0.43 -7.45
CA THR A 22 -1.87 1.14 -6.29
C THR A 22 -0.38 1.35 -6.45
N LEU A 23 0.37 0.32 -6.90
CA LEU A 23 1.80 0.44 -7.17
C LEU A 23 2.10 1.49 -8.24
N VAL A 24 1.35 1.50 -9.35
CA VAL A 24 1.51 2.51 -10.41
C VAL A 24 1.20 3.91 -9.89
N ALA A 25 0.13 4.06 -9.09
CA ALA A 25 -0.21 5.34 -8.48
C ALA A 25 0.91 5.85 -7.53
N LEU A 26 1.54 4.94 -6.78
CA LEU A 26 2.70 5.27 -5.95
C LEU A 26 3.88 5.75 -6.79
N ILE A 27 4.22 5.06 -7.89
CA ILE A 27 5.32 5.46 -8.77
C ILE A 27 5.06 6.88 -9.31
N ILE A 28 3.85 7.15 -9.82
CA ILE A 28 3.47 8.47 -10.32
C ILE A 28 3.60 9.53 -9.22
N LEU A 29 3.14 9.23 -8.00
CA LEU A 29 3.24 10.14 -6.86
C LEU A 29 4.70 10.50 -6.56
N LEU A 30 5.59 9.50 -6.53
CA LEU A 30 7.01 9.70 -6.27
C LEU A 30 7.66 10.50 -7.40
N SER A 31 7.37 10.18 -8.67
CA SER A 31 7.94 10.90 -9.82
C SER A 31 7.53 12.37 -9.91
N ILE A 32 6.35 12.73 -9.39
CA ILE A 32 5.90 14.14 -9.36
C ILE A 32 6.57 14.92 -8.21
N LEU A 33 6.86 14.26 -7.10
CA LEU A 33 7.31 14.90 -5.86
C LEU A 33 8.83 14.82 -5.64
N GLU A 34 9.54 14.09 -6.49
CA GLU A 34 10.99 14.06 -6.55
C GLU A 34 11.50 15.36 -7.19
N ASP A 35 12.26 16.16 -6.42
CA ASP A 35 12.95 17.34 -6.93
C ASP A 35 14.39 16.95 -7.35
N PRO A 36 14.67 16.84 -8.67
CA PRO A 36 16.00 16.44 -9.14
C PRO A 36 17.08 17.48 -8.84
N LYS A 37 16.73 18.71 -8.43
CA LYS A 37 17.69 19.77 -8.12
C LYS A 37 18.11 19.81 -6.65
N ASN A 38 17.35 19.20 -5.75
CA ASN A 38 17.66 19.09 -4.33
C ASN A 38 17.46 17.65 -3.86
N PRO A 39 18.45 16.76 -4.08
CA PRO A 39 18.39 15.35 -3.68
C PRO A 39 18.64 15.19 -2.16
N GLY A 40 17.82 15.87 -1.36
CA GLY A 40 17.85 15.81 0.11
C GLY A 40 16.54 16.34 0.69
N TYR A 41 16.15 15.81 1.85
CA TYR A 41 14.92 16.05 2.62
C TYR A 41 14.24 17.42 2.42
N SER A 42 13.58 17.60 1.28
CA SER A 42 12.73 18.76 1.05
C SER A 42 11.39 18.48 1.72
N THR A 43 10.74 19.52 2.23
CA THR A 43 9.40 19.40 2.83
C THR A 43 8.42 18.68 1.88
N ILE A 44 8.55 18.92 0.58
CA ILE A 44 7.73 18.30 -0.47
C ILE A 44 7.96 16.78 -0.53
N GLN A 45 9.21 16.34 -0.45
CA GLN A 45 9.55 14.91 -0.46
C GLN A 45 9.00 14.19 0.78
N ILE A 46 9.13 14.81 1.97
CA ILE A 46 8.56 14.26 3.23
C ILE A 46 7.04 14.13 3.13
N ILE A 47 6.38 15.16 2.58
CA ILE A 47 4.93 15.13 2.34
C ILE A 47 4.58 13.98 1.38
N GLY A 48 5.31 13.85 0.26
CA GLY A 48 5.08 12.80 -0.72
C GLY A 48 5.21 11.39 -0.16
N TYR A 49 6.28 11.14 0.59
CA TYR A 49 6.49 9.89 1.30
C TYR A 49 5.37 9.58 2.29
N THR A 50 4.93 10.59 3.05
CA THR A 50 3.81 10.43 4.00
C THR A 50 2.50 10.08 3.29
N PHE A 51 2.19 10.77 2.18
CA PHE A 51 1.02 10.45 1.36
C PHE A 51 1.13 9.05 0.74
N GLY A 52 2.32 8.63 0.32
CA GLY A 52 2.58 7.28 -0.18
C GLY A 52 2.22 6.21 0.83
N VAL A 53 2.67 6.34 2.08
CA VAL A 53 2.35 5.38 3.17
C VAL A 53 0.84 5.31 3.42
N ILE A 54 0.16 6.46 3.46
CA ILE A 54 -1.29 6.51 3.66
C ILE A 54 -2.02 5.83 2.50
N LEU A 55 -1.63 6.15 1.26
CA LEU A 55 -2.20 5.58 0.05
C LEU A 55 -2.07 4.06 0.02
N ILE A 56 -0.86 3.54 0.27
CA ILE A 56 -0.59 2.10 0.30
C ILE A 56 -1.42 1.43 1.40
N THR A 57 -1.43 1.99 2.59
CA THR A 57 -2.13 1.42 3.75
C THR A 57 -3.63 1.35 3.53
N VAL A 58 -4.23 2.45 3.06
CA VAL A 58 -5.66 2.54 2.76
C VAL A 58 -6.02 1.59 1.62
N ALA A 59 -5.21 1.54 0.56
CA ALA A 59 -5.42 0.61 -0.54
C ALA A 59 -5.36 -0.86 -0.06
N CYS A 60 -4.34 -1.23 0.71
CA CYS A 60 -4.20 -2.56 1.28
C CYS A 60 -5.42 -2.95 2.14
N PHE A 61 -5.90 -2.02 2.98
CA PHE A 61 -7.12 -2.21 3.76
C PHE A 61 -8.35 -2.44 2.87
N ILE A 62 -8.60 -1.57 1.89
CA ILE A 62 -9.79 -1.65 1.02
C ILE A 62 -9.76 -2.91 0.15
N ILE A 63 -8.62 -3.23 -0.45
CA ILE A 63 -8.43 -4.41 -1.30
C ILE A 63 -8.66 -5.67 -0.48
N CYS A 64 -8.01 -5.79 0.68
CA CYS A 64 -8.14 -6.99 1.52
C CYS A 64 -9.52 -7.09 2.20
N ARG A 65 -10.19 -5.96 2.44
CA ARG A 65 -11.60 -5.97 2.85
C ARG A 65 -12.51 -6.55 1.77
N THR A 66 -12.23 -6.24 0.51
CA THR A 66 -13.02 -6.72 -0.64
C THR A 66 -12.65 -8.16 -1.02
N HIS A 67 -11.38 -8.52 -0.90
CA HIS A 67 -10.82 -9.83 -1.24
C HIS A 67 -9.96 -10.39 -0.10
N PRO A 68 -10.54 -10.93 0.99
CA PRO A 68 -9.78 -11.29 2.20
C PRO A 68 -8.72 -12.38 2.04
N LYS A 69 -8.78 -13.14 0.95
CA LYS A 69 -7.77 -14.15 0.61
C LYS A 69 -6.47 -13.53 0.08
N SER A 70 -6.47 -12.26 -0.33
CA SER A 70 -5.31 -11.57 -0.91
C SER A 70 -4.34 -10.97 0.11
N VAL A 71 -4.63 -11.12 1.41
CA VAL A 71 -3.91 -10.46 2.51
C VAL A 71 -2.39 -10.66 2.50
N TRP A 72 -1.92 -11.79 1.97
CA TRP A 72 -0.50 -12.13 1.97
C TRP A 72 0.29 -11.49 0.84
N TYR A 73 -0.32 -11.30 -0.33
CA TYR A 73 0.39 -10.75 -1.50
C TYR A 73 0.08 -9.28 -1.75
N THR A 74 -1.08 -8.76 -1.34
CA THR A 74 -1.45 -7.35 -1.58
C THR A 74 -0.45 -6.36 -0.98
N PRO A 75 -0.03 -6.46 0.30
CA PRO A 75 0.98 -5.57 0.87
C PRO A 75 2.32 -5.64 0.13
N VAL A 76 2.71 -6.84 -0.31
CA VAL A 76 3.97 -7.06 -1.03
C VAL A 76 3.94 -6.35 -2.39
N ILE A 77 2.87 -6.52 -3.16
CA ILE A 77 2.73 -5.86 -4.46
C ILE A 77 2.66 -4.34 -4.30
N CYS A 78 1.86 -3.84 -3.34
CA CYS A 78 1.71 -2.40 -3.14
C CYS A 78 2.99 -1.72 -2.63
N ASN A 79 3.88 -2.45 -1.94
CA ASN A 79 5.17 -1.93 -1.45
C ASN A 79 6.37 -2.37 -2.31
N ALA A 80 6.17 -2.85 -3.55
CA ALA A 80 7.29 -3.39 -4.35
C ALA A 80 8.46 -2.39 -4.49
N VAL A 81 8.17 -1.09 -4.67
CA VAL A 81 9.18 -0.01 -4.69
C VAL A 81 9.95 0.07 -3.37
N GLY A 82 9.24 0.07 -2.24
CA GLY A 82 9.87 0.14 -0.92
C GLY A 82 10.70 -1.09 -0.58
N ILE A 83 10.25 -2.28 -0.99
CA ILE A 83 11.02 -3.52 -0.84
C ILE A 83 12.32 -3.44 -1.64
N MET A 84 12.26 -2.97 -2.89
CA MET A 84 13.46 -2.76 -3.71
C MET A 84 14.41 -1.74 -3.09
N ALA A 85 13.90 -0.65 -2.52
CA ALA A 85 14.73 0.33 -1.81
C ALA A 85 15.43 -0.26 -0.58
N ILE A 86 14.72 -1.09 0.21
CA ILE A 86 15.32 -1.80 1.35
C ILE A 86 16.44 -2.75 0.88
N ILE A 87 16.22 -3.49 -0.21
CA ILE A 87 17.24 -4.38 -0.78
C ILE A 87 18.46 -3.56 -1.23
N MET A 88 18.26 -2.47 -1.98
CA MET A 88 19.36 -1.62 -2.41
C MET A 88 20.15 -1.03 -1.23
N TYR A 89 19.48 -0.59 -0.17
CA TYR A 89 20.16 -0.16 1.05
C TYR A 89 21.09 -1.24 1.60
N VAL A 90 20.58 -2.48 1.75
CA VAL A 90 21.34 -3.60 2.33
C VAL A 90 22.55 -4.00 1.48
N PHE A 91 22.46 -3.90 0.16
CA PHE A 91 23.50 -4.43 -0.75
C PHE A 91 24.40 -3.37 -1.39
N THR A 92 24.01 -2.10 -1.40
CA THR A 92 24.68 -1.08 -2.23
C THR A 92 24.92 0.27 -1.53
N ASP A 93 24.52 0.44 -0.27
CA ASP A 93 24.66 1.70 0.50
C ASP A 93 24.09 2.95 -0.22
N LEU A 94 23.20 2.75 -1.19
CA LEU A 94 22.63 3.82 -2.03
C LEU A 94 21.52 4.63 -1.33
N SER A 95 21.16 4.29 -0.10
CA SER A 95 20.03 4.91 0.60
C SER A 95 20.41 5.33 2.01
N THR A 96 19.66 6.27 2.58
CA THR A 96 19.90 6.74 3.95
C THR A 96 19.19 5.85 4.99
N LEU A 97 19.69 5.83 6.23
CA LEU A 97 19.05 5.10 7.33
C LEU A 97 17.58 5.56 7.55
N SER A 98 17.32 6.85 7.35
CA SER A 98 15.99 7.44 7.47
C SER A 98 15.04 7.00 6.35
N GLU A 99 15.54 6.83 5.12
CA GLU A 99 14.76 6.19 4.04
C GLU A 99 14.48 4.72 4.32
N LEU A 100 15.46 3.98 4.87
CA LEU A 100 15.24 2.60 5.28
C LEU A 100 14.11 2.50 6.32
N ILE A 101 14.18 3.31 7.38
CA ILE A 101 13.15 3.35 8.43
C ILE A 101 11.79 3.67 7.83
N HIS A 102 11.72 4.60 6.87
CA HIS A 102 10.49 4.94 6.17
C HIS A 102 9.89 3.73 5.44
N TRP A 103 10.66 3.06 4.59
CA TRP A 103 10.18 1.93 3.80
C TRP A 103 9.79 0.71 4.65
N VAL A 104 10.55 0.42 5.71
CA VAL A 104 10.22 -0.64 6.67
C VAL A 104 8.90 -0.30 7.39
N SER A 105 8.75 0.95 7.84
CA SER A 105 7.51 1.40 8.49
C SER A 105 6.31 1.29 7.56
N SER A 106 6.45 1.68 6.29
CA SER A 106 5.41 1.52 5.26
C SER A 106 4.98 0.05 5.12
N CYS A 107 5.93 -0.87 5.04
CA CYS A 107 5.65 -2.30 4.93
C CYS A 107 4.86 -2.81 6.14
N VAL A 108 5.26 -2.46 7.36
CA VAL A 108 4.57 -2.88 8.59
C VAL A 108 3.15 -2.32 8.66
N ILE A 109 2.98 -1.01 8.44
CA ILE A 109 1.67 -0.34 8.55
C ILE A 109 0.70 -0.87 7.48
N SER A 110 1.18 -1.11 6.26
CA SER A 110 0.35 -1.65 5.17
C SER A 110 -0.06 -3.11 5.41
N VAL A 111 0.79 -3.94 6.02
CA VAL A 111 0.43 -5.29 6.47
C VAL A 111 -0.67 -5.22 7.54
N ILE A 112 -0.55 -4.32 8.52
CA ILE A 112 -1.60 -4.10 9.53
C ILE A 112 -2.92 -3.69 8.85
N GLY A 113 -2.87 -2.74 7.91
CA GLY A 113 -4.02 -2.33 7.11
C GLY A 113 -4.68 -3.50 6.37
N ALA A 114 -3.88 -4.33 5.71
CA ALA A 114 -4.37 -5.52 5.02
C ALA A 114 -5.01 -6.54 5.96
N VAL A 115 -4.40 -6.82 7.11
CA VAL A 115 -4.91 -7.79 8.09
C VAL A 115 -6.24 -7.31 8.67
N ILE A 116 -6.35 -6.04 9.06
CA ILE A 116 -7.60 -5.47 9.57
C ILE A 116 -8.67 -5.50 8.47
N GLY A 117 -8.31 -5.10 7.25
CA GLY A 117 -9.19 -5.16 6.08
C GLY A 117 -9.74 -6.57 5.86
N ALA A 118 -8.86 -7.57 5.78
CA ALA A 118 -9.23 -8.97 5.62
C ALA A 118 -10.12 -9.49 6.75
N LYS A 119 -9.83 -9.12 8.01
CA LYS A 119 -10.66 -9.52 9.17
C LYS A 119 -12.08 -8.97 9.05
N ILE A 120 -12.23 -7.70 8.66
CA ILE A 120 -13.55 -7.08 8.44
C ILE A 120 -14.25 -7.74 7.25
N GLY A 121 -13.55 -7.94 6.13
CA GLY A 121 -14.11 -8.57 4.93
C GLY A 121 -14.60 -10.00 5.17
N ARG A 122 -13.85 -10.81 5.92
CA ARG A 122 -14.28 -12.17 6.32
C ARG A 122 -15.55 -12.14 7.16
N ARG A 123 -15.65 -11.20 8.12
CA ARG A 123 -16.86 -11.04 8.94
C ARG A 123 -18.06 -10.68 8.08
N THR A 124 -17.92 -9.73 7.15
CA THR A 124 -19.02 -9.35 6.26
C THR A 124 -19.47 -10.49 5.35
N ASN A 125 -18.53 -11.26 4.78
CA ASN A 125 -18.87 -12.38 3.90
C ASN A 125 -19.55 -13.55 4.64
N ASN A 126 -19.18 -13.79 5.91
CA ASN A 126 -19.82 -14.82 6.73
C ASN A 126 -21.25 -14.46 7.16
N GLN A 127 -21.60 -13.17 7.19
CA GLN A 127 -22.95 -12.69 7.50
C GLN A 127 -23.88 -12.69 6.26
N LEU A 128 -23.31 -12.90 5.07
CA LEU A 128 -24.02 -12.94 3.79
C LEU A 128 -24.18 -14.37 3.25
N LYS A 129 -23.61 -15.36 3.93
CA LYS A 129 -23.81 -16.79 3.68
C LYS A 129 -24.87 -17.32 4.62
#